data_AF-A0A1Z4QYY9-F1
#
_entry.id   AF-A0A1Z4QYY9-F1
#
_cell.length_a   1.000
_cell.length_b   1.000
_cell.length_c   1.000
_cell.angle_alpha   90.00
_cell.angle_beta   90.00
_cell.angle_gamma   90.00
#
_symmetry.space_group_name_H-M   'P 1'
#
loop_
_entity.id
_entity.type
_entity.pdbx_description
1 polymer ?
#
loop_
_entity_poly.entity_id
_entity_poly.type
_entity_poly.pdbx_seq_one_letter_code
_entity_poly.pdbx_strand_id
1 'polypeptide(L)' 'MQKRMCWLRKSGEEKGNKILHLQTTPQEPWQPYTAFPQYAIPDYRMAETSKGLATFQKLLKEGWEVVPSF' A
#
# COMPACT_ATOMS: atom_id res chain seq x y z
N MET A 1 -18.86 -1.53 -1.23
CA MET A 1 -17.69 -1.00 -0.51
C MET A 1 -16.49 -1.16 -1.43
N GLN A 2 -15.91 -0.06 -1.91
CA GLN A 2 -14.81 -0.10 -2.88
C GLN A 2 -13.49 0.02 -2.11
N LYS A 3 -12.70 -1.06 -2.09
CA LYS A 3 -11.39 -1.09 -1.44
C LYS A 3 -10.33 -0.65 -2.46
N ARG A 4 -9.47 0.27 -2.06
CA ARG A 4 -8.51 0.91 -2.96
C ARG A 4 -7.11 0.90 -2.37
N MET A 5 -6.12 0.94 -3.25
CA MET A 5 -4.72 1.02 -2.89
C MET A 5 -3.97 2.01 -3.78
N CYS A 6 -3.00 2.71 -3.19
CA CYS A 6 -2.26 3.79 -3.83
C CYS A 6 -0.80 3.80 -3.35
N TRP A 7 0.13 4.14 -4.22
CA TRP A 7 1.55 4.24 -3.90
C TRP A 7 1.93 5.68 -3.58
N LEU A 8 1.90 6.05 -2.30
CA LEU A 8 2.25 7.40 -1.88
C LEU A 8 3.73 7.48 -1.45
N ARG A 9 4.35 8.63 -1.71
CA ARG A 9 5.66 8.94 -1.15
C ARG A 9 5.53 9.07 0.36
N LYS A 10 6.47 8.49 1.10
CA LYS A 10 6.49 8.67 2.55
C LYS A 10 6.92 10.10 2.88
N SER A 11 6.09 10.85 3.59
CA SER A 11 6.43 12.19 4.06
C SER A 11 7.72 12.16 4.88
N GLY A 12 8.75 12.89 4.42
CA GLY A 12 10.05 13.01 5.10
C GLY A 12 11.18 12.11 4.58
N GLU A 13 10.99 11.31 3.53
CA GLU A 13 12.11 10.63 2.85
C GLU A 13 12.46 11.35 1.53
N GLU A 14 13.68 11.90 1.43
CA GLU A 14 14.21 12.59 0.23
C GLU A 14 14.45 11.63 -0.96
N LYS A 15 14.69 10.34 -0.68
CA LYS A 15 14.94 9.32 -1.71
C LYS A 15 13.72 8.44 -1.95
N GLY A 16 12.85 8.85 -2.88
CA GLY A 16 12.10 7.99 -3.82
C GLY A 16 11.26 6.79 -3.31
N ASN A 17 11.24 6.49 -2.02
CA ASN A 17 10.62 5.31 -1.45
C ASN A 17 9.12 5.53 -1.33
N LYS A 18 8.39 5.03 -2.34
CA LYS A 18 6.93 4.93 -2.29
C LYS A 18 6.55 3.78 -1.36
N ILE A 19 5.53 4.00 -0.55
CA ILE A 19 4.93 2.99 0.33
C ILE A 19 3.46 2.80 -0.05
N LEU A 20 3.01 1.55 -0.03
CA LEU A 20 1.62 1.21 -0.29
C LEU A 20 0.71 1.78 0.81
N HIS A 21 -0.28 2.57 0.41
CA HIS A 21 -1.39 3.00 1.26
C HIS A 21 -2.66 2.31 0.82
N LEU A 22 -3.49 1.96 1.80
CA LEU A 22 -4.76 1.28 1.65
C LEU A 22 -5.89 2.21 2.09
N GLN A 23 -7.00 2.12 1.39
CA GLN A 23 -8.26 2.79 1.72
C GLN A 23 -9.36 1.73 1.64
N THR A 24 -9.86 1.31 2.81
CA THR A 24 -10.96 0.33 2.92
C THR A 24 -12.32 0.93 2.59
N THR A 25 -12.48 2.22 2.88
CA THR A 25 -13.70 2.99 2.63
C THR A 25 -13.34 4.31 1.96
N PRO A 26 -14.06 4.77 0.92
CA PRO A 26 -13.74 6.02 0.20
C PRO A 26 -13.70 7.29 1.07
N GLN A 27 -14.38 7.26 2.22
CA GLN A 27 -14.48 8.36 3.17
C GLN A 27 -13.34 8.36 4.20
N GLU A 28 -12.58 7.26 4.30
CA GLU A 28 -11.46 7.16 5.24
C GLU A 28 -10.19 7.75 4.61
N PRO A 29 -9.30 8.34 5.41
CA PRO A 29 -8.00 8.80 4.91
C PRO A 29 -7.16 7.62 4.43
N TRP A 30 -6.25 7.88 3.50
CA TRP A 30 -5.24 6.91 3.10
C TRP A 30 -4.35 6.56 4.29
N GLN A 31 -4.26 5.27 4.60
CA GLN A 31 -3.42 4.77 5.68
C GLN A 31 -2.38 3.80 5.14
N PRO A 32 -1.16 3.77 5.69
CA PRO A 32 -0.13 2.86 5.21
C PRO A 32 -0.57 1.40 5.39
N TYR A 33 -0.14 0.51 4.49
CA TYR A 33 -0.52 -0.91 4.57
C TYR A 33 -0.16 -1.56 5.90
N THR A 34 0.86 -1.04 6.60
CA THR A 34 1.28 -1.47 7.94
C THR A 34 0.23 -1.23 9.02
N ALA A 35 -0.70 -0.30 8.82
CA ALA A 35 -1.83 -0.06 9.73
C ALA A 35 -2.90 -1.16 9.63
N PHE A 36 -2.86 -1.98 8.57
CA PHE A 36 -3.81 -3.06 8.34
C PHE A 36 -3.10 -4.42 8.33
N PRO A 37 -2.68 -4.96 9.50
CA PRO A 37 -2.01 -6.25 9.58
C PRO A 37 -2.83 -7.41 9.01
N GLN A 38 -4.16 -7.30 8.95
CA GLN A 38 -5.06 -8.28 8.34
C GLN A 38 -4.88 -8.39 6.81
N TYR A 39 -4.44 -7.31 6.16
CA TYR A 39 -4.21 -7.27 4.72
C TYR A 39 -2.73 -7.41 4.38
N ALA A 40 -1.86 -6.86 5.24
CA ALA A 40 -0.42 -6.87 5.07
C ALA A 40 0.13 -8.30 4.99
N ILE A 41 0.91 -8.56 3.95
CA ILE A 41 1.81 -9.71 3.97
C ILE A 41 3.09 -9.27 4.69
N PRO A 42 3.53 -9.98 5.75
CA PRO A 42 4.80 -9.69 6.40
C PRO A 42 5.92 -9.75 5.36
N ASP A 43 6.51 -8.60 5.09
CA ASP A 43 7.60 -8.42 4.14
C ASP A 43 8.82 -9.18 4.68
N TYR A 44 9.03 -10.40 4.19
CA TYR A 44 10.09 -11.27 4.70
C TYR A 44 11.43 -10.78 4.16
N ARG A 45 12.05 -9.81 4.86
CA ARG A 45 13.50 -9.46 4.87
C ARG A 45 14.29 -9.54 3.55
N MET A 46 13.68 -9.38 2.38
CA MET A 46 14.41 -9.40 1.11
C MET A 46 14.44 -8.00 0.51
N ALA A 47 15.55 -7.33 0.80
CA ALA A 47 16.28 -6.36 -0.01
C ALA A 47 15.49 -5.34 -0.86
N GLU A 48 15.69 -4.06 -0.54
CA GLU A 48 15.75 -2.92 -1.48
C GLU A 48 14.53 -2.59 -2.36
N THR A 49 13.46 -3.38 -2.34
CA THR A 49 12.25 -3.13 -3.12
C THR A 49 11.22 -2.31 -2.34
N SER A 50 10.37 -1.58 -3.05
CA SER A 50 9.33 -0.70 -2.48
C SER A 50 8.47 -1.44 -1.46
N LYS A 51 8.44 -0.92 -0.22
CA LYS A 51 7.73 -1.53 0.91
C LYS A 51 6.24 -1.70 0.60
N GLY A 52 5.75 -2.94 0.67
CA GLY A 52 4.35 -3.28 0.40
C GLY A 52 4.07 -3.89 -0.97
N LEU A 53 5.09 -4.22 -1.78
CA LEU A 53 4.88 -4.84 -3.10
C LEU A 53 4.19 -6.20 -3.01
N ALA A 54 4.55 -7.04 -2.03
CA ALA A 54 3.89 -8.32 -1.79
C ALA A 54 2.42 -8.13 -1.43
N THR A 55 2.13 -7.15 -0.56
CA THR A 55 0.76 -6.77 -0.19
C THR A 55 0.00 -6.28 -1.42
N PHE A 56 0.59 -5.42 -2.24
CA PHE A 56 -0.02 -4.92 -3.48
C PHE A 56 -0.44 -6.06 -4.42
N GLN A 57 0.46 -7.03 -4.66
CA GLN A 57 0.16 -8.17 -5.53
C GLN A 57 -0.99 -9.03 -5.00
N LYS A 58 -1.04 -9.24 -3.67
CA LYS A 58 -2.15 -9.96 -3.03
C LYS A 58 -3.46 -9.21 -3.22
N LEU A 59 -3.50 -7.93 -2.87
CA LEU A 59 -4.72 -7.13 -2.94
C LEU A 59 -5.20 -6.95 -4.37
N LEU A 60 -4.28 -6.88 -5.34
CA LEU A 60 -4.63 -6.82 -6.76
C LEU A 60 -5.36 -8.09 -7.20
N LYS A 61 -4.92 -9.26 -6.74
CA LYS A 61 -5.62 -10.54 -6.97
C LYS A 61 -6.96 -10.61 -6.25
N GLU A 62 -7.11 -9.94 -5.10
CA GLU A 62 -8.39 -9.83 -4.38
C GLU A 62 -9.35 -8.78 -4.97
N GLY A 63 -8.99 -8.15 -6.10
CA GLY A 63 -9.86 -7.20 -6.80
C GLY A 63 -9.88 -5.80 -6.20
N TRP A 64 -8.84 -5.41 -5.45
CA TRP A 64 -8.69 -4.04 -4.99
C TRP A 64 -8.37 -3.10 -6.16
N GLU A 65 -8.92 -1.89 -6.10
CA GLU A 65 -8.71 -0.87 -7.12
C GLU A 65 -7.36 -0.17 -6.92
N VAL A 66 -6.58 -0.07 -8.00
CA VAL A 66 -5.31 0.66 -8.00
C VAL A 66 -5.56 2.10 -8.41
N VAL A 67 -5.39 3.03 -7.47
CA VAL A 67 -5.48 4.45 -7.75
C VAL A 67 -4.08 4.96 -8.11
N PRO A 68 -3.87 5.52 -9.32
CA PRO A 68 -2.60 6.11 -9.68
C PRO A 68 -2.35 7.35 -8.82
N SER A 69 -1.23 7.36 -8.09
CA SER A 69 -0.70 8.58 -7.47
C SER A 69 0.23 9.25 -8.48
N PHE A 70 -0.04 10.53 -8.76
CA PHE A 70 0.86 11.42 -9.48
C PHE A 70 2.03 11.85 -8.56
#